data_AF-A0A061P8C5-F1
#
_entry.id   AF-A0A061P8C5-F1
#
_cell.length_a   1.000
_cell.length_b   1.000
_cell.length_c   1.000
_cell.angle_alpha   90.00
_cell.angle_beta   90.00
_cell.angle_gamma   90.00
#
_symmetry.space_group_name_H-M   'P 1'
#
loop_
_entity.id
_entity.type
_entity.pdbx_description
1 polymer ?
#
loop_
_entity_poly.entity_id
_entity_poly.type
_entity_poly.pdbx_seq_one_letter_code
_entity_poly.pdbx_strand_id
1 'polypeptide(L)'
;MEEAANKGRSLFLFGASHAGIVTEDAFYRAGGLALFNPLFSPALMLNVEPITLTSKLERLEGYGQIILESKPVKAGDVVFIHSVSGRNLPQLTWLSKLGHGD
;
A
#
# COMPACT_ATOMS: atom_id res chain seq x y z
N MET A 1 -1.81 -8.32 -13.30
CA MET A 1 -0.71 -8.95 -12.53
C MET A 1 0.22 -9.71 -13.44
N GLU A 2 -0.28 -10.68 -14.21
CA GLU A 2 0.53 -11.47 -15.16
C GLU A 2 1.38 -10.60 -16.10
N GLU A 3 0.77 -9.61 -16.74
CA GLU A 3 1.49 -8.68 -17.62
C GLU A 3 2.62 -7.92 -16.90
N ALA A 4 2.35 -7.42 -15.68
CA ALA A 4 3.34 -6.72 -14.87
C ALA A 4 4.50 -7.65 -14.49
N ALA A 5 4.21 -8.90 -14.10
CA ALA A 5 5.22 -9.91 -13.80
C ALA A 5 6.06 -10.24 -15.04
N ASN A 6 5.42 -10.47 -16.20
CA ASN A 6 6.10 -10.78 -17.46
C ASN A 6 6.99 -9.62 -17.95
N LYS A 7 6.65 -8.38 -17.60
CA LYS A 7 7.43 -7.16 -17.92
C LYS A 7 8.46 -6.80 -16.84
N GLY A 8 8.68 -7.66 -15.83
CA GLY A 8 9.65 -7.42 -14.75
C GLY A 8 9.28 -6.24 -13.84
N ARG A 9 7.98 -5.96 -13.68
CA ARG A 9 7.47 -4.87 -12.84
C ARG A 9 7.22 -5.35 -11.42
N SER A 10 7.32 -4.43 -10.47
CA SER A 10 7.08 -4.72 -9.07
C SER A 10 5.59 -4.70 -8.73
N LEU A 11 5.21 -5.59 -7.82
CA LEU A 11 3.86 -5.64 -7.26
C LEU A 11 3.93 -5.15 -5.82
N PHE A 12 3.24 -4.06 -5.51
CA PHE A 12 3.17 -3.48 -4.18
C PHE A 12 1.85 -3.81 -3.50
N LEU A 13 1.87 -4.03 -2.19
CA LEU A 13 0.71 -4.35 -1.38
C LEU A 13 0.59 -3.36 -0.22
N PHE A 14 -0.59 -2.81 0.00
CA PHE A 14 -0.90 -1.93 1.12
C PHE A 14 -2.26 -2.27 1.73
N GLY A 15 -2.36 -2.14 3.06
CA GLY A 15 -3.62 -2.07 3.77
C GLY A 15 -3.43 -1.40 5.13
N ALA A 16 -4.37 -0.55 5.52
CA ALA A 16 -4.36 0.13 6.82
C ALA A 16 -4.96 -0.78 7.91
N SER A 17 -4.33 -0.81 9.09
CA SER A 17 -4.83 -1.56 10.25
C SER A 17 -5.18 -3.02 9.90
N HIS A 18 -6.40 -3.51 10.19
CA HIS A 18 -6.79 -4.89 9.84
C HIS A 18 -6.71 -5.21 8.35
N ALA A 19 -6.87 -4.21 7.47
CA ALA A 19 -6.70 -4.45 6.03
C ALA A 19 -5.26 -4.83 5.67
N GLY A 20 -4.30 -4.48 6.53
CA GLY A 20 -2.88 -4.84 6.43
C GLY A 20 -2.62 -6.34 6.53
N ILE A 21 -3.53 -7.14 7.10
CA ILE A 21 -3.40 -8.61 7.17
C ILE A 21 -3.20 -9.22 5.78
N VAL A 22 -3.85 -8.69 4.74
CA VAL A 22 -3.66 -9.18 3.36
C VAL A 22 -2.23 -8.91 2.86
N THR A 23 -1.63 -7.78 3.27
CA THR A 23 -0.25 -7.46 2.93
C THR A 23 0.72 -8.35 3.68
N GLU A 24 0.48 -8.56 4.98
CA GLU A 24 1.28 -9.43 5.84
C GLU A 24 1.21 -10.89 5.40
N ASP A 25 0.02 -11.38 5.06
CA ASP A 25 -0.20 -12.76 4.64
C ASP A 25 0.51 -13.07 3.31
N ALA A 26 0.40 -12.17 2.33
CA ALA A 26 1.00 -12.34 1.02
C ALA A 26 2.53 -12.11 0.99
N PHE A 27 3.08 -11.35 1.94
CA PHE A 27 4.50 -11.01 1.97
C PHE A 27 5.32 -12.07 2.71
N TYR A 28 6.41 -12.52 2.07
CA TYR A 28 7.45 -13.35 2.68
C TYR A 28 6.92 -14.61 3.40
N ARG A 29 5.91 -15.27 2.80
CA ARG A 29 5.39 -16.56 3.24
C ARG A 29 5.81 -17.71 2.31
N ALA A 30 5.80 -18.94 2.83
CA ALA A 30 5.95 -20.13 1.99
C ALA A 30 4.80 -20.23 0.96
N GLY A 31 5.15 -20.47 -0.31
CA GLY A 31 4.20 -20.49 -1.42
C GLY A 31 3.71 -19.11 -1.89
N GLY A 32 4.20 -18.02 -1.28
CA GLY A 32 3.90 -16.66 -1.71
C GLY A 32 4.65 -16.27 -2.98
N LEU A 33 4.08 -15.35 -3.77
CA LEU A 33 4.73 -14.79 -4.94
C LEU A 33 5.85 -13.84 -4.51
N ALA A 34 7.11 -14.16 -4.87
CA ALA A 34 8.30 -13.41 -4.47
C ALA A 34 8.33 -11.95 -4.98
N LEU A 35 7.48 -11.58 -5.93
CA LEU A 35 7.37 -10.23 -6.48
C LEU A 35 6.57 -9.26 -5.59
N PHE A 36 5.93 -9.74 -4.53
CA PHE A 36 5.19 -8.88 -3.62
C PHE A 36 6.11 -8.06 -2.72
N ASN A 37 5.93 -6.74 -2.78
CA ASN A 37 6.66 -5.74 -2.03
C ASN A 37 5.67 -5.00 -1.09
N PRO A 38 5.83 -5.08 0.22
CA PRO A 38 4.88 -4.49 1.14
C PRO A 38 5.15 -2.99 1.31
N LEU A 39 4.06 -2.22 1.35
CA LEU A 39 4.04 -0.82 1.77
C LEU A 39 3.60 -0.78 3.24
N PHE A 40 4.46 -1.24 4.14
CA PHE A 40 4.14 -1.20 5.57
C PHE A 40 4.16 0.24 6.12
N SER A 41 3.18 0.53 6.97
CA SER A 41 3.13 1.75 7.78
C SER A 41 2.99 1.37 9.25
N PRO A 42 4.07 1.48 10.06
CA PRO A 42 4.01 1.24 11.50
C PRO A 42 2.96 2.11 12.20
N ALA A 43 2.71 3.32 11.71
CA ALA A 43 1.76 4.24 12.32
C ALA A 43 0.29 3.88 12.07
N LEU A 44 0.01 2.92 11.18
CA LEU A 44 -1.33 2.40 10.93
C LEU A 44 -1.54 0.99 11.53
N MET A 45 -0.56 0.45 12.24
CA MET A 45 -0.66 -0.86 12.91
C MET A 45 -1.54 -0.80 14.16
N LEU A 46 -2.06 -1.98 14.55
CA LEU A 46 -3.01 -2.12 15.66
C LEU A 46 -2.37 -2.01 17.05
N ASN A 47 -1.05 -1.99 17.14
CA ASN A 47 -0.28 -1.77 18.37
C ASN A 47 0.02 -0.28 18.63
N VAL A 48 -0.51 0.64 17.81
CA VAL A 48 -0.40 2.08 18.02
C VAL A 48 -1.41 2.51 19.08
N GLU A 49 -0.94 3.25 20.10
CA GLU A 49 -1.78 3.76 21.18
C GLU A 49 -1.78 5.30 21.22
N PRO A 50 -2.96 5.94 21.34
CA PRO A 50 -4.30 5.33 21.31
C PRO A 50 -4.67 4.84 19.90
N ILE A 51 -5.48 3.77 19.80
CA ILE A 51 -5.86 3.18 18.49
C ILE A 51 -6.57 4.19 17.56
N THR A 52 -7.22 5.21 18.12
CA THR A 52 -7.87 6.28 17.34
C THR A 52 -6.88 7.14 16.55
N LEU A 53 -5.58 7.11 16.89
CA LEU A 53 -4.53 7.77 16.13
C LEU A 53 -4.41 7.19 14.72
N THR A 54 -4.53 5.87 14.54
CA THR A 54 -4.45 5.23 13.22
C THR A 54 -5.54 5.75 12.29
N SER A 55 -6.77 5.94 12.80
CA SER A 55 -7.90 6.49 12.03
C SER A 55 -7.74 7.98 11.69
N LYS A 56 -6.94 8.74 12.46
CA LYS A 56 -6.60 10.13 12.12
C LYS A 56 -5.54 10.15 11.02
N LEU A 57 -4.51 9.31 11.15
CA LEU A 57 -3.44 9.19 10.16
C LEU A 57 -3.93 8.64 8.82
N GLU A 58 -4.85 7.68 8.83
CA GLU A 58 -5.46 7.13 7.61
C GLU A 58 -6.18 8.21 6.79
N ARG A 59 -6.71 9.24 7.45
CA ARG A 59 -7.43 10.37 6.83
C ARG A 59 -6.53 11.60 6.59
N LEU A 60 -5.26 11.52 6.98
CA LEU A 60 -4.33 12.61 6.80
C LEU A 60 -3.96 12.71 5.32
N GLU A 61 -4.29 13.85 4.70
CA GLU A 61 -3.93 14.13 3.32
C GLU A 61 -2.42 14.05 3.11
N GLY A 62 -2.00 13.41 2.02
CA GLY A 62 -0.59 13.19 1.69
C GLY A 62 0.10 12.09 2.52
N TYR A 63 -0.54 11.53 3.54
CA TYR A 63 0.05 10.44 4.33
C TYR A 63 0.26 9.18 3.51
N GLY A 64 -0.69 8.89 2.61
CA GLY A 64 -0.46 8.00 1.50
C GLY A 64 0.87 8.37 0.86
N GLN A 65 0.96 9.48 0.12
CA GLN A 65 2.09 9.86 -0.72
C GLN A 65 3.48 9.53 -0.13
N ILE A 66 3.68 9.87 1.14
CA ILE A 66 4.92 9.61 1.89
C ILE A 66 5.28 8.11 1.93
N ILE A 67 4.31 7.22 2.13
CA ILE A 67 4.51 5.76 2.17
C ILE A 67 4.95 5.24 0.79
N LEU A 68 4.35 5.69 -0.31
CA LEU A 68 4.75 5.24 -1.66
C LEU A 68 6.13 5.76 -2.04
N GLU A 69 6.41 7.03 -1.75
CA GLU A 69 7.72 7.65 -1.99
C GLU A 69 8.84 7.01 -1.16
N SER A 70 8.51 6.32 -0.06
CA SER A 70 9.47 5.54 0.72
C SER A 70 9.96 4.26 0.02
N LYS A 71 9.33 3.88 -1.10
CA LYS A 71 9.68 2.71 -1.91
C LYS A 71 10.02 3.12 -3.34
N PRO A 72 10.84 2.32 -4.06
CA PRO A 72 11.23 2.63 -5.43
C PRO A 72 10.13 2.27 -6.44
N VAL A 73 8.91 2.77 -6.23
CA VAL A 73 7.78 2.53 -7.15
C VAL A 73 7.99 3.32 -8.44
N LYS A 74 7.79 2.65 -9.58
CA LYS A 74 8.01 3.22 -10.91
C LYS A 74 6.74 3.14 -11.75
N ALA A 75 6.72 3.92 -12.84
CA ALA A 75 5.69 3.80 -13.85
C ALA A 75 5.61 2.35 -14.39
N GLY A 76 4.39 1.82 -14.45
CA GLY A 76 4.12 0.44 -14.86
C GLY A 76 4.17 -0.61 -13.73
N ASP A 77 4.59 -0.24 -12.53
CA ASP A 77 4.39 -1.07 -11.35
C ASP A 77 2.91 -1.11 -10.93
N VAL A 78 2.52 -2.13 -10.18
CA VAL A 78 1.13 -2.31 -9.73
C VAL A 78 1.07 -2.14 -8.22
N VAL A 79 0.15 -1.31 -7.74
CA VAL A 79 -0.09 -1.12 -6.30
C VAL A 79 -1.48 -1.66 -5.95
N PHE A 80 -1.52 -2.69 -5.12
CA PHE A 80 -2.74 -3.22 -4.52
C PHE A 80 -3.02 -2.51 -3.21
N ILE A 81 -4.21 -1.96 -3.10
CA ILE A 81 -4.67 -1.26 -1.91
C ILE A 81 -5.90 -2.00 -1.40
N HIS A 82 -5.75 -2.67 -0.26
CA HIS A 82 -6.86 -3.28 0.43
C HIS A 82 -7.43 -2.30 1.46
N SER A 83 -8.71 -1.97 1.32
CA SER A 83 -9.47 -1.17 2.27
C SER A 83 -10.85 -1.80 2.45
N VAL A 84 -11.25 -2.04 3.70
CA VAL A 84 -12.54 -2.68 4.01
C VAL A 84 -13.71 -1.76 3.63
N SER A 85 -13.63 -0.48 3.96
CA SER A 85 -14.73 0.47 3.73
C SER A 85 -14.62 1.23 2.40
N GLY A 86 -13.40 1.33 1.86
CA GLY A 86 -13.10 2.16 0.70
C GLY A 86 -13.25 3.67 0.91
N ARG A 87 -13.71 4.14 2.08
CA ARG A 87 -14.06 5.55 2.32
C ARG A 87 -12.85 6.47 2.45
N ASN A 88 -11.74 5.94 2.98
CA ASN A 88 -10.50 6.67 3.18
C ASN A 88 -9.50 6.43 2.03
N LEU A 89 -9.91 5.72 0.97
CA LEU A 89 -9.08 5.46 -0.20
C LEU A 89 -8.57 6.75 -0.85
N PRO A 90 -9.36 7.83 -1.05
CA PRO A 90 -8.84 9.06 -1.67
C PRO A 90 -7.63 9.66 -0.94
N GLN A 91 -7.59 9.55 0.38
CA GLN A 91 -6.49 10.04 1.24
C GLN A 91 -5.27 9.10 1.21
N LEU A 92 -5.48 7.85 0.82
CA LEU A 92 -4.49 6.79 0.68
C LEU A 92 -4.14 6.48 -0.79
N THR A 93 -4.72 7.19 -1.77
CA THR A 93 -4.58 6.88 -3.20
C THR A 93 -3.91 8.01 -3.97
N TRP A 94 -3.19 7.56 -4.99
CA TRP A 94 -2.09 8.21 -5.67
C TRP A 94 -2.47 8.58 -7.12
N LEU A 95 -3.78 8.55 -7.41
CA LEU A 95 -4.33 8.63 -8.75
C LEU A 95 -3.93 9.92 -9.48
N SER A 96 -3.50 10.96 -8.76
CA SER A 96 -3.09 12.24 -9.34
C SER A 96 -1.69 12.25 -9.98
N LYS A 97 -0.78 11.31 -9.66
CA LYS A 97 0.61 11.32 -10.18
C LYS A 97 1.02 10.16 -11.07
N LEU A 98 0.28 9.04 -11.09
CA LEU A 98 0.59 7.93 -12.01
C LEU A 98 0.20 8.23 -13.49
N GLY A 99 -0.42 9.38 -13.76
CA GLY A 99 -0.85 9.82 -15.09
C GLY A 99 -0.01 10.92 -15.76
N HIS A 100 1.03 11.43 -15.10
CA HIS A 100 1.91 12.45 -15.69
C HIS A 100 3.36 11.97 -15.62
N GLY A 101 3.73 11.20 -16.63
CA GLY A 101 5.14 11.03 -16.98
C GLY A 101 5.64 12.31 -17.65
N ASP A 102 6.72 12.85 -17.11
CA ASP A 102 7.76 13.49 -17.92
C ASP A 102 8.73 12.40 -18.42
#